data_AF-A0A8A4TPZ8-F1
#
_entry.id   AF-A0A8A4TPZ8-F1
#
_cell.length_a   1.000
_cell.length_b   1.000
_cell.length_c   1.000
_cell.angle_alpha   90.00
_cell.angle_beta   90.00
_cell.angle_gamma   90.00
#
_symmetry.space_group_name_H-M   'P 1'
#
loop_
_entity.id
_entity.type
_entity.pdbx_description
1 polymer ?
#
loop_
_entity_poly.entity_id
_entity_poly.type
_entity_poly.pdbx_seq_one_letter_code
_entity_poly.pdbx_strand_id
1 'polypeptide(L)'
;MLQPRIALISCLLLLFSGFAAAGEDAAKTKPPRPCDLPEGAQFDFWVGEWDVTWTDAKGQTQKGSNRIHKILGSCIVEENFSGGGFEGRSWSVYNPQTKKWQQTWVDSTGGYMVFTGTFADGKMELRMAPVKTKDGKNLVRRMVFRNIDKNGFTWDWQSSVDDGKTWKDLWVLTYSRKTAS
;
A
#
# COMPACT_ATOMS: atom_id res chain seq x y z
N MET A 1 -59.38 51.10 71.50
CA MET A 1 -59.51 51.51 70.08
C MET A 1 -58.19 51.24 69.37
N LEU A 2 -58.31 50.87 68.10
CA LEU A 2 -57.29 50.80 67.04
C LEU A 2 -56.42 49.54 66.86
N GLN A 3 -56.24 49.26 65.56
CA GLN A 3 -55.95 48.03 64.83
C GLN A 3 -54.47 47.93 64.35
N PRO A 4 -54.05 46.80 63.73
CA PRO A 4 -52.66 46.45 63.39
C PRO A 4 -52.30 46.66 61.90
N ARG A 5 -50.99 46.69 61.55
CA ARG A 5 -50.41 46.37 60.20
C ARG A 5 -48.92 46.00 60.36
N ILE A 6 -48.51 44.72 60.26
CA ILE A 6 -48.02 44.00 59.07
C ILE A 6 -46.99 44.78 58.22
N ALA A 7 -45.73 44.31 58.22
CA ALA A 7 -44.75 44.58 57.19
C ALA A 7 -44.20 43.24 56.67
N LEU A 8 -44.24 43.10 55.34
CA LEU A 8 -43.96 41.89 54.55
C LEU A 8 -42.51 41.38 54.69
N ILE A 9 -42.37 40.07 54.84
CA ILE A 9 -41.13 39.31 54.64
C ILE A 9 -40.99 39.04 53.13
N SER A 10 -39.98 39.62 52.49
CA SER A 10 -39.64 39.32 51.10
C SER A 10 -38.65 38.14 51.06
N CYS A 11 -39.14 36.99 50.61
CA CYS A 11 -38.39 35.74 50.49
C CYS A 11 -37.74 35.69 49.10
N LEU A 12 -36.43 35.97 49.01
CA LEU A 12 -35.67 35.86 47.77
C LEU A 12 -35.25 34.39 47.56
N LEU A 13 -35.97 33.69 46.67
CA LEU A 13 -35.65 32.33 46.23
C LEU A 13 -34.44 32.36 45.27
N LEU A 14 -33.28 31.90 45.74
CA LEU A 14 -32.10 31.64 44.90
C LEU A 14 -32.27 30.31 44.16
N LEU A 15 -32.59 30.38 42.87
CA LEU A 15 -32.57 29.24 41.95
C LEU A 15 -31.11 28.88 41.63
N PHE A 16 -30.58 27.85 42.27
CA PHE A 16 -29.34 27.20 41.84
C PHE A 16 -29.61 26.38 40.57
N SER A 17 -29.31 26.94 39.41
CA SER A 17 -29.25 26.19 38.15
C SER A 17 -28.08 25.21 38.21
N GLY A 18 -28.40 23.92 38.34
CA GLY A 18 -27.44 22.83 38.22
C GLY A 18 -26.88 22.77 36.79
N PHE A 19 -25.63 23.18 36.62
CA PHE A 19 -24.86 22.85 35.43
C PHE A 19 -24.50 21.36 35.50
N ALA A 20 -25.30 20.52 34.84
CA ALA A 20 -24.89 19.15 34.56
C ALA A 20 -23.70 19.22 33.59
N ALA A 21 -22.49 19.03 34.11
CA ALA A 21 -21.32 18.76 33.29
C ALA A 21 -21.54 17.41 32.60
N ALA A 22 -22.04 17.46 31.36
CA ALA A 22 -21.95 16.33 30.45
C ALA A 22 -20.46 16.07 30.21
N GLY A 23 -19.91 15.08 30.91
CA GLY A 23 -18.61 14.54 30.54
C GLY A 23 -18.75 13.91 29.16
N GLU A 24 -18.24 14.59 28.14
CA GLU A 24 -17.86 13.91 26.91
C GLU A 24 -16.81 12.87 27.29
N ASP A 25 -17.24 11.62 27.35
CA ASP A 25 -16.35 10.47 27.34
C ASP A 25 -15.58 10.54 26.02
N ALA A 26 -14.42 11.20 26.06
CA ALA A 26 -13.46 11.20 24.97
C ALA A 26 -12.94 9.77 24.84
N ALA A 27 -13.68 8.94 24.10
CA ALA A 27 -13.24 7.61 23.70
C ALA A 27 -11.88 7.79 23.01
N LYS A 28 -10.81 7.34 23.67
CA LYS A 28 -9.47 7.37 23.10
C LYS A 28 -9.48 6.50 21.85
N THR A 29 -9.57 7.13 20.69
CA THR A 29 -9.50 6.45 19.40
C THR A 29 -8.11 5.81 19.29
N LYS A 30 -8.08 4.50 19.08
CA LYS A 30 -6.82 3.78 18.84
C LYS A 30 -6.14 4.42 17.62
N PRO A 31 -4.83 4.71 17.67
CA PRO A 31 -4.14 5.23 16.50
C PRO A 31 -4.32 4.27 15.31
N PRO A 32 -4.48 4.79 14.08
CA PRO A 32 -4.70 3.96 12.90
C PRO A 32 -3.51 3.03 12.68
N ARG A 33 -3.76 1.81 12.18
CA ARG A 33 -2.67 0.93 11.80
C ARG A 33 -1.99 1.50 10.56
N PRO A 34 -0.71 1.17 10.30
CA PRO A 34 -0.02 1.64 9.10
C PRO A 34 -0.73 1.35 7.78
N CYS A 35 -1.44 0.22 7.71
CA CYS A 35 -2.21 -0.17 6.52
C CYS A 35 -3.60 0.48 6.42
N ASP A 36 -4.05 1.20 7.46
CA ASP A 36 -5.28 2.01 7.44
C ASP A 36 -4.99 3.44 6.93
N LEU A 37 -3.71 3.79 6.72
CA LEU A 37 -3.31 5.07 6.13
C LEU A 37 -3.60 5.08 4.62
N PRO A 38 -3.84 6.25 4.00
CA PRO A 38 -4.03 6.37 2.56
C PRO A 38 -2.91 5.72 1.74
N GLU A 39 -1.65 5.84 2.19
CA GLU A 39 -0.49 5.24 1.55
C GLU A 39 -0.52 3.71 1.60
N GLY A 40 -1.14 3.11 2.63
CA GLY A 40 -1.35 1.66 2.75
C GLY A 40 -2.31 1.10 1.70
N ALA A 41 -3.12 1.95 1.05
CA ALA A 41 -4.01 1.56 -0.04
C ALA A 41 -3.38 1.72 -1.44
N GLN A 42 -2.13 2.19 -1.55
CA GLN A 42 -1.51 2.48 -2.85
C GLN A 42 -1.32 1.24 -3.74
N PHE A 43 -1.24 0.03 -3.18
CA PHE A 43 -1.18 -1.22 -3.98
C PHE A 43 -2.56 -1.77 -4.36
N ASP A 44 -3.66 -1.09 -4.03
CA ASP A 44 -5.01 -1.62 -4.27
C ASP A 44 -5.32 -1.79 -5.75
N PHE A 45 -4.66 -1.03 -6.63
CA PHE A 45 -4.76 -1.24 -8.08
C PHE A 45 -4.33 -2.65 -8.51
N TRP A 46 -3.42 -3.28 -7.76
CA TRP A 46 -2.85 -4.59 -8.09
C TRP A 46 -3.71 -5.74 -7.57
N VAL A 47 -4.56 -5.50 -6.56
CA VAL A 47 -5.39 -6.53 -5.95
C VAL A 47 -6.43 -7.06 -6.94
N GLY A 48 -6.42 -8.37 -7.15
CA GLY A 48 -7.29 -9.06 -8.11
C GLY A 48 -6.63 -10.27 -8.75
N GLU A 49 -7.27 -10.77 -9.79
CA GLU A 49 -6.75 -11.86 -10.62
C GLU A 49 -6.44 -11.32 -12.02
N TRP A 50 -5.29 -11.71 -12.55
CA TRP A 50 -4.72 -11.13 -13.76
C TRP A 50 -4.27 -12.22 -14.72
N ASP A 51 -4.49 -11.97 -16.00
CA ASP A 51 -3.75 -12.59 -17.09
C ASP A 51 -2.53 -11.72 -17.39
N VAL A 52 -1.40 -12.38 -17.58
CA VAL A 52 -0.11 -11.73 -17.80
C VAL A 52 0.47 -12.20 -19.11
N THR A 53 0.94 -11.26 -19.93
CA THR A 53 1.61 -11.57 -21.20
C THR A 53 2.92 -10.81 -21.32
N TRP A 54 3.92 -11.42 -21.93
CA TRP A 54 5.21 -10.80 -22.23
C TRP A 54 5.87 -11.45 -23.43
N THR A 55 6.87 -10.78 -23.99
CA THR A 55 7.72 -11.34 -25.05
C THR A 55 9.05 -11.73 -24.44
N ASP A 56 9.47 -12.98 -24.62
CA ASP A 56 10.77 -13.44 -24.14
C ASP A 56 11.94 -13.00 -25.04
N ALA A 57 13.17 -13.35 -24.63
CA ALA A 57 14.38 -13.01 -25.37
C ALA A 57 14.48 -13.63 -26.77
N LYS A 58 13.66 -14.64 -27.09
CA LYS A 58 13.58 -15.28 -28.41
C LYS A 58 12.47 -14.66 -29.27
N GLY A 59 11.78 -13.64 -28.76
CA GLY A 59 10.65 -13.01 -29.45
C GLY A 59 9.34 -13.79 -29.33
N GLN A 60 9.26 -14.80 -28.44
CA GLN A 60 8.06 -15.60 -28.29
C GLN A 60 7.13 -14.99 -27.25
N THR A 61 5.83 -14.93 -27.56
CA THR A 61 4.80 -14.50 -26.60
C THR A 61 4.60 -15.59 -25.56
N GLN A 62 4.82 -15.21 -24.31
CA GLN A 62 4.58 -16.03 -23.14
C GLN A 62 3.31 -15.56 -22.42
N LYS A 63 2.72 -16.49 -21.66
CA LYS A 63 1.53 -16.25 -20.85
C LYS A 63 1.74 -16.72 -19.43
N GLY A 64 1.07 -16.04 -18.51
CA GLY A 64 1.02 -16.37 -17.10
C GLY A 64 -0.24 -15.84 -16.47
N SER A 65 -0.36 -16.07 -15.17
CA SER A 65 -1.42 -15.54 -14.34
C SER A 65 -0.83 -15.06 -13.03
N ASN A 66 -1.51 -14.09 -12.43
CA ASN A 66 -1.11 -13.57 -11.14
C ASN A 66 -2.35 -13.36 -10.27
N ARG A 67 -2.28 -13.82 -9.03
CA ARG A 67 -3.33 -13.64 -8.03
C ARG A 67 -2.80 -12.83 -6.87
N ILE A 68 -3.41 -11.65 -6.68
CA ILE A 68 -3.02 -10.71 -5.64
C ILE A 68 -4.20 -10.50 -4.70
N HIS A 69 -3.96 -10.70 -3.41
CA HIS A 69 -4.98 -10.50 -2.38
C HIS A 69 -4.36 -9.95 -1.10
N LYS A 70 -5.19 -9.34 -0.26
CA LYS A 70 -4.76 -8.82 1.03
C LYS A 70 -4.90 -9.90 2.12
N ILE A 71 -3.88 -10.03 2.96
CA ILE A 71 -3.86 -10.96 4.11
C ILE A 71 -3.54 -10.20 5.41
N LEU A 72 -3.62 -10.89 6.55
CA LEU A 72 -3.27 -10.36 7.88
C LEU A 72 -3.96 -9.03 8.20
N GLY A 73 -5.29 -9.02 8.13
CA GLY A 73 -6.11 -7.84 8.45
C GLY A 73 -5.92 -6.70 7.45
N SER A 74 -5.71 -7.04 6.17
CA SER A 74 -5.48 -6.13 5.05
C SER A 74 -4.17 -5.36 5.04
N CYS A 75 -3.21 -5.73 5.90
CA CYS A 75 -1.93 -5.04 5.98
C CYS A 75 -0.87 -5.54 5.00
N ILE A 76 -0.98 -6.78 4.52
CA ILE A 76 -0.02 -7.38 3.60
C ILE A 76 -0.70 -7.65 2.26
N VAL A 77 -0.07 -7.22 1.18
CA VAL A 77 -0.45 -7.59 -0.18
C VAL A 77 0.37 -8.82 -0.56
N GLU A 78 -0.29 -9.96 -0.73
CA GLU A 78 0.34 -11.20 -1.16
C GLU A 78 0.10 -11.42 -2.65
N GLU A 79 1.18 -11.74 -3.36
CA GLU A 79 1.21 -12.12 -4.77
C GLU A 79 1.46 -13.62 -4.92
N ASN A 80 0.78 -14.23 -5.91
CA ASN A 80 1.02 -15.59 -6.35
C ASN A 80 1.03 -15.62 -7.89
N PHE A 81 2.23 -15.67 -8.47
CA PHE A 81 2.48 -15.67 -9.90
C PHE A 81 2.77 -17.08 -10.41
N SER A 82 2.24 -17.41 -11.58
CA SER A 82 2.53 -18.64 -12.31
C SER A 82 2.56 -18.39 -13.81
N GLY A 83 3.64 -18.74 -14.49
CA GLY A 83 3.81 -18.48 -15.92
C GLY A 83 5.19 -18.88 -16.45
N GLY A 84 5.28 -19.21 -17.74
CA GLY A 84 6.56 -19.57 -18.38
C GLY A 84 7.27 -20.78 -17.76
N GLY A 85 6.53 -21.70 -17.12
CA GLY A 85 7.09 -22.86 -16.42
C GLY A 85 7.70 -22.54 -15.04
N PHE A 86 7.35 -21.39 -14.47
CA PHE A 86 7.91 -20.85 -13.25
C PHE A 86 6.82 -20.32 -12.31
N GLU A 87 7.07 -20.40 -11.00
CA GLU A 87 6.16 -19.93 -9.96
C GLU A 87 6.88 -19.03 -8.98
N GLY A 88 6.20 -17.99 -8.52
CA GLY A 88 6.77 -17.07 -7.54
C GLY A 88 5.72 -16.40 -6.68
N ARG A 89 6.17 -15.89 -5.53
CA ARG A 89 5.31 -15.25 -4.54
C ARG A 89 6.00 -14.02 -4.00
N SER A 90 5.20 -13.03 -3.61
CA SER A 90 5.71 -11.87 -2.88
C SER A 90 4.79 -11.42 -1.77
N TRP A 91 5.38 -10.72 -0.82
CA TRP A 91 4.67 -10.04 0.27
C TRP A 91 5.11 -8.59 0.34
N SER A 92 4.15 -7.68 0.21
CA SER A 92 4.36 -6.24 0.28
C SER A 92 3.67 -5.63 1.50
N VAL A 93 4.39 -4.75 2.20
CA VAL A 93 3.90 -4.03 3.39
C VAL A 93 4.31 -2.55 3.34
N TYR A 94 3.42 -1.66 3.75
CA TYR A 94 3.74 -0.24 3.87
C TYR A 94 4.38 0.06 5.23
N ASN A 95 5.53 0.72 5.21
CA ASN A 95 6.25 1.16 6.40
C ASN A 95 6.09 2.67 6.58
N PRO A 96 5.38 3.14 7.62
CA PRO A 96 5.08 4.55 7.82
C PRO A 96 6.27 5.33 8.39
N GLN A 97 7.25 4.65 8.99
CA GLN A 97 8.46 5.29 9.53
C GLN A 97 9.39 5.73 8.40
N THR A 98 9.57 4.85 7.40
CA THR A 98 10.40 5.15 6.22
C THR A 98 9.59 5.77 5.08
N LYS A 99 8.26 5.79 5.19
CA LYS A 99 7.30 6.20 4.15
C LYS A 99 7.48 5.43 2.84
N LYS A 100 7.82 4.14 2.95
CA LYS A 100 8.11 3.27 1.81
C LYS A 100 7.35 1.97 1.89
N TRP A 101 7.01 1.44 0.72
CA TRP A 101 6.66 0.04 0.58
C TRP A 101 7.92 -0.82 0.70
N GLN A 102 7.77 -1.99 1.33
CA GLN A 102 8.80 -3.02 1.44
C GLN A 102 8.22 -4.29 0.86
N GLN A 103 8.93 -4.93 -0.05
CA GLN A 103 8.50 -6.18 -0.67
C GLN A 103 9.61 -7.23 -0.62
N THR A 104 9.23 -8.47 -0.34
CA THR A 104 10.09 -9.64 -0.54
C THR A 104 9.48 -10.54 -1.59
N TRP A 105 10.30 -11.00 -2.53
CA TRP A 105 9.95 -11.98 -3.57
C TRP A 105 10.73 -13.27 -3.36
N VAL A 106 10.07 -14.41 -3.58
CA VAL A 106 10.65 -15.75 -3.62
C VAL A 106 10.10 -16.54 -4.80
N ASP A 107 10.84 -17.54 -5.27
CA ASP A 107 10.37 -18.35 -6.38
C ASP A 107 10.87 -19.80 -6.42
N SER A 108 10.27 -20.58 -7.32
CA SER A 108 10.53 -22.02 -7.51
C SER A 108 11.94 -22.35 -8.00
N THR A 109 12.75 -21.35 -8.37
CA THR A 109 14.17 -21.54 -8.71
C THR A 109 15.10 -21.26 -7.52
N GLY A 110 14.54 -20.94 -6.35
CA GLY A 110 15.31 -20.52 -5.18
C GLY A 110 15.73 -19.06 -5.23
N GLY A 111 15.13 -18.25 -6.12
CA GLY A 111 15.33 -16.82 -6.16
C GLY A 111 14.80 -16.14 -4.90
N TYR A 112 15.52 -15.11 -4.44
CA TYR A 112 15.17 -14.28 -3.30
C TYR A 112 15.53 -12.83 -3.60
N MET A 113 14.57 -11.92 -3.51
CA MET A 113 14.79 -10.50 -3.76
C MET A 113 14.05 -9.64 -2.75
N VAL A 114 14.69 -8.54 -2.34
CA VAL A 114 14.12 -7.57 -1.39
C VAL A 114 14.09 -6.20 -2.06
N PHE A 115 12.96 -5.53 -1.90
CA PHE A 115 12.69 -4.24 -2.51
C PHE A 115 12.21 -3.22 -1.49
N THR A 116 12.51 -1.96 -1.78
CA THR A 116 11.83 -0.82 -1.15
C THR A 116 11.41 0.19 -2.20
N GLY A 117 10.32 0.91 -1.97
CA GLY A 117 9.80 1.79 -3.00
C GLY A 117 8.68 2.73 -2.57
N THR A 118 8.20 3.51 -3.52
CA THR A 118 7.19 4.56 -3.30
C THR A 118 6.25 4.63 -4.48
N PHE A 119 5.02 5.05 -4.20
CA PHE A 119 4.08 5.47 -5.23
C PHE A 119 4.20 6.98 -5.47
N ALA A 120 4.44 7.38 -6.71
CA ALA A 120 4.51 8.78 -7.12
C ALA A 120 4.11 8.91 -8.59
N ASP A 121 3.48 10.02 -8.97
CA ASP A 121 3.16 10.35 -10.37
C ASP A 121 2.40 9.22 -11.11
N GLY A 122 1.47 8.57 -10.39
CA GLY A 122 0.65 7.47 -10.94
C GLY A 122 1.42 6.17 -11.19
N LYS A 123 2.61 6.01 -10.59
CA LYS A 123 3.46 4.82 -10.74
C LYS A 123 3.89 4.29 -9.39
N MET A 124 3.96 2.96 -9.27
CA MET A 124 4.68 2.32 -8.17
C MET A 124 6.08 1.94 -8.66
N GLU A 125 7.11 2.35 -7.93
CA GLU A 125 8.48 1.94 -8.21
C GLU A 125 9.10 1.27 -6.98
N LEU A 126 9.56 0.02 -7.15
CA LEU A 126 10.23 -0.78 -6.13
C LEU A 126 11.66 -1.09 -6.56
N ARG A 127 12.67 -0.79 -5.73
CA ARG A 127 14.11 -0.95 -6.05
C ARG A 127 14.80 -1.92 -5.10
N MET A 128 15.72 -2.71 -5.64
CA MET A 128 16.71 -3.45 -4.85
C MET A 128 17.82 -2.54 -4.37
N ALA A 129 18.50 -2.94 -3.29
CA ALA A 129 19.77 -2.33 -2.93
C ALA A 129 20.83 -2.56 -4.04
N PRO A 130 21.74 -1.60 -4.29
CA PRO A 130 22.80 -1.79 -5.27
C PRO A 130 23.72 -2.97 -4.90
N VAL A 131 24.13 -3.74 -5.91
CA VAL A 131 25.10 -4.82 -5.79
C VAL A 131 26.31 -4.51 -6.66
N LYS A 132 27.52 -4.76 -6.16
CA LYS A 132 28.74 -4.58 -6.96
C LYS A 132 28.86 -5.68 -8.01
N THR A 133 29.06 -5.29 -9.26
CA THR A 133 29.43 -6.22 -10.34
C THR A 133 30.93 -6.56 -10.25
N LYS A 134 31.35 -7.59 -10.99
CA LYS A 134 32.77 -7.97 -11.10
C LYS A 134 33.65 -6.81 -11.59
N ASP A 135 33.10 -5.95 -12.43
CA ASP A 135 33.80 -4.80 -13.00
C ASP A 135 33.72 -3.54 -12.11
N GLY A 136 33.26 -3.68 -10.86
CA GLY A 136 33.19 -2.60 -9.86
C GLY A 136 32.00 -1.64 -9.97
N LYS A 137 31.16 -1.80 -11.01
CA LYS A 137 29.95 -0.98 -11.21
C LYS A 137 28.85 -1.36 -10.20
N ASN A 138 27.97 -0.41 -9.90
CA ASN A 138 26.77 -0.68 -9.14
C ASN A 138 25.68 -1.20 -10.08
N LEU A 139 25.27 -2.46 -9.89
CA LEU A 139 24.07 -3.01 -10.50
C LEU A 139 22.88 -2.69 -9.60
N VAL A 140 21.88 -2.02 -10.14
CA VAL A 140 20.58 -1.80 -9.49
C VAL A 140 19.50 -2.43 -10.36
N ARG A 141 18.50 -3.03 -9.74
CA ARG A 141 17.29 -3.50 -10.40
C ARG A 141 16.04 -2.89 -9.77
N ARG A 142 15.01 -2.70 -10.59
CA ARG A 142 13.72 -2.15 -10.14
C ARG A 142 12.54 -2.78 -10.85
N MET A 143 11.41 -2.79 -10.14
CA MET A 143 10.08 -2.98 -10.70
C MET A 143 9.43 -1.61 -10.89
N VAL A 144 8.80 -1.40 -12.05
CA VAL A 144 8.00 -0.19 -12.32
C VAL A 144 6.61 -0.62 -12.76
N PHE A 145 5.59 -0.26 -11.98
CA PHE A 145 4.19 -0.39 -12.35
C PHE A 145 3.74 0.95 -12.92
N ARG A 146 3.31 0.97 -14.18
CA ARG A 146 2.91 2.20 -14.89
C ARG A 146 1.69 1.96 -15.77
N ASN A 147 1.12 3.04 -16.28
CA ASN A 147 -0.11 3.01 -17.09
C ASN A 147 -1.24 2.28 -16.33
N ILE A 148 -1.36 2.59 -15.05
CA ILE A 148 -2.28 1.90 -14.14
C ILE A 148 -3.70 2.40 -14.40
N ASP A 149 -4.58 1.48 -14.75
CA ASP A 149 -6.01 1.71 -14.82
C ASP A 149 -6.79 0.56 -14.14
N LYS A 150 -8.12 0.58 -14.24
CA LYS A 150 -8.99 -0.41 -13.59
C LYS A 150 -8.81 -1.84 -14.13
N ASN A 151 -8.45 -1.96 -15.42
CA ASN A 151 -8.47 -3.19 -16.19
C ASN A 151 -7.06 -3.69 -16.54
N GLY A 152 -6.02 -2.87 -16.36
CA GLY A 152 -4.68 -3.22 -16.77
C GLY A 152 -3.61 -2.27 -16.24
N PHE A 153 -2.38 -2.73 -16.39
CA PHE A 153 -1.17 -1.93 -16.21
C PHE A 153 0.01 -2.60 -16.93
N THR A 154 1.11 -1.88 -17.05
CA THR A 154 2.40 -2.44 -17.47
C THR A 154 3.33 -2.56 -16.27
N TRP A 155 3.99 -3.69 -16.16
CA TRP A 155 5.02 -3.96 -15.18
C TRP A 155 6.37 -4.17 -15.87
N ASP A 156 7.34 -3.30 -15.59
CA ASP A 156 8.68 -3.41 -16.13
C ASP A 156 9.65 -3.96 -15.09
N TRP A 157 10.46 -4.95 -15.47
CA TRP A 157 11.66 -5.34 -14.75
C TRP A 157 12.87 -4.72 -15.41
N GLN A 158 13.57 -3.84 -14.71
CA GLN A 158 14.65 -3.06 -15.30
C GLN A 158 15.95 -3.21 -14.53
N SER A 159 17.06 -3.00 -15.24
CA SER A 159 18.40 -2.94 -14.65
C SER A 159 19.16 -1.69 -15.07
N SER A 160 20.05 -1.24 -14.20
CA SER A 160 20.96 -0.12 -14.44
C SER A 160 22.36 -0.49 -13.92
N VAL A 161 23.39 -0.05 -14.64
CA VAL A 161 24.81 -0.20 -14.27
C VAL A 161 25.52 1.15 -14.12
N ASP A 162 24.75 2.24 -14.04
CA ASP A 162 25.21 3.63 -14.00
C ASP A 162 24.46 4.45 -12.93
N ASP A 163 24.16 3.79 -11.80
CA ASP A 163 23.48 4.37 -10.63
C ASP A 163 22.07 4.91 -10.94
N GLY A 164 21.37 4.28 -11.88
CA GLY A 164 20.00 4.62 -12.23
C GLY A 164 19.86 5.80 -13.20
N LYS A 165 20.96 6.24 -13.83
CA LYS A 165 20.92 7.28 -14.88
C LYS A 165 20.25 6.75 -16.15
N THR A 166 20.56 5.52 -16.53
CA THR A 166 19.90 4.82 -17.64
C THR A 166 19.37 3.47 -17.18
N TRP A 167 18.29 3.02 -17.83
CA TRP A 167 17.60 1.78 -17.50
C TRP A 167 17.41 0.92 -18.75
N LYS A 168 17.76 -0.36 -18.63
CA LYS A 168 17.49 -1.38 -19.63
C LYS A 168 16.35 -2.26 -19.15
N ASP A 169 15.35 -2.42 -20.01
CA ASP A 169 14.28 -3.40 -19.82
C ASP A 169 14.84 -4.83 -19.92
N LEU A 170 14.62 -5.59 -18.86
CA LEU A 170 14.86 -7.03 -18.83
C LEU A 170 13.58 -7.79 -19.17
N TRP A 171 12.44 -7.32 -18.64
CA TRP A 171 11.11 -7.80 -19.00
C TRP A 171 10.11 -6.65 -19.01
N VAL A 172 9.15 -6.71 -19.93
CA VAL A 172 7.98 -5.83 -19.98
C VAL A 172 6.75 -6.73 -20.00
N LEU A 173 5.98 -6.71 -18.92
CA LEU A 173 4.79 -7.54 -18.73
C LEU A 173 3.54 -6.67 -18.85
N THR A 174 2.57 -7.13 -19.63
CA THR A 174 1.24 -6.54 -19.72
C THR A 174 0.29 -7.33 -18.83
N TYR A 175 -0.31 -6.63 -17.87
CA TYR A 175 -1.34 -7.18 -16.98
C TYR A 175 -2.72 -6.79 -17.50
N SER A 176 -3.61 -7.77 -17.59
CA SER A 176 -5.02 -7.59 -17.94
C SER A 176 -5.88 -8.29 -16.90
N ARG A 177 -6.86 -7.58 -16.34
CA ARG A 177 -7.72 -8.10 -15.29
C ARG A 177 -8.54 -9.26 -15.86
N LYS A 178 -8.60 -10.38 -15.14
CA LYS A 178 -9.45 -11.51 -15.53
C LYS A 178 -10.92 -11.07 -15.47
N THR A 179 -11.64 -11.28 -16.56
CA THR A 179 -13.10 -11.15 -16.58
C THR A 179 -13.69 -12.30 -15.80
N ALA A 180 -14.68 -12.03 -14.95
CA ALA A 180 -15.49 -13.10 -14.36
C ALA A 180 -16.13 -13.89 -15.52
N SER A 181 -15.90 -15.20 -15.54
CA SER A 181 -16.56 -16.13 -16.47
C SER A 181 -17.97 -16.46 -16.00
#